data_AF-A0AAE7BH19-F1
#
_entry.id   AF-A0AAE7BH19-F1
#
_cell.length_a   1.000
_cell.length_b   1.000
_cell.length_c   1.000
_cell.angle_alpha   90.00
_cell.angle_beta   90.00
_cell.angle_gamma   90.00
#
_symmetry.space_group_name_H-M   'P 1'
#
loop_
_entity.id
_entity.type
_entity.pdbx_description
1 polymer ?
#
loop_
_entity_poly.entity_id
_entity_poly.type
_entity_poly.pdbx_seq_one_letter_code
_entity_poly.pdbx_strand_id
1 'polypeptide(L)'
;MFFLKHIFRLREKWQIEREDEEKPFLEHLDDLRTMLLRMALCLTVSTILCAGFASNLMDILRRPVNQVWDMFEESHLPAGIGLEAWGKAKEMATAMTSLDDSQKKLLLRQVSPSQGDLTEAALVLRGAQPLPEDRKKIFIRDGSPTSSVRELAEALDAKEAILTDGTGRGALKMMSAFQPGEAFMLTIKLSLYAGVVISFPLLLYFLLQFIIPGLLEHERRLLYKCMAIGFGLFLAGTLFCYFIVLPRVLTFFYTYSLEFGISNEWRIGYYLSFATQMILMFGLAFELPVVVMPFVKLGVLTYDMMKATRRYAIVAIAILAAVITPTPDVATMMLMAVPMYALYEICIILAWMHERKEAARAREEVARFEEDFNNDNSPYNH
;
A
#
# COMPACT_ATOMS: atom_id res chain seq x y z
N MET A 1 0.33 -19.94 -48.28
CA MET A 1 1.44 -20.90 -48.02
C MET A 1 2.83 -20.42 -48.49
N PHE A 2 2.92 -19.36 -49.31
CA PHE A 2 4.20 -18.81 -49.80
C PHE A 2 4.91 -17.89 -48.79
N PHE A 3 4.14 -17.09 -48.03
CA PHE A 3 4.66 -16.18 -46.99
C PHE A 3 5.35 -16.90 -45.81
N LEU A 4 4.80 -18.04 -45.35
CA LEU A 4 5.41 -18.85 -44.30
C LEU A 4 6.77 -19.43 -44.71
N LYS A 5 6.95 -19.77 -46.00
CA LYS A 5 8.23 -20.27 -46.53
C LYS A 5 9.27 -19.16 -46.65
N HIS A 6 8.84 -17.92 -46.89
CA HIS A 6 9.72 -16.76 -46.95
C HIS A 6 10.14 -16.28 -45.55
N ILE A 7 9.23 -16.30 -44.58
CA ILE A 7 9.52 -16.03 -43.16
C ILE A 7 10.46 -17.09 -42.58
N PHE A 8 10.28 -18.38 -42.91
CA PHE A 8 11.19 -19.44 -42.49
C PHE A 8 12.58 -19.35 -43.17
N ARG A 9 12.66 -18.97 -44.45
CA ARG A 9 13.96 -18.74 -45.12
C ARG A 9 14.67 -17.49 -44.63
N LEU A 10 13.92 -16.44 -44.28
CA LEU A 10 14.50 -15.27 -43.60
C LEU A 10 14.99 -15.69 -42.22
N ARG A 11 14.21 -16.44 -41.44
CA ARG A 11 14.69 -17.01 -40.17
C ARG A 11 15.95 -17.87 -40.33
N GLU A 12 16.05 -18.72 -41.35
CA GLU A 12 17.25 -19.53 -41.64
C GLU A 12 18.45 -18.66 -42.05
N LYS A 13 18.24 -17.68 -42.93
CA LYS A 13 19.30 -16.80 -43.42
C LYS A 13 19.82 -15.85 -42.34
N TRP A 14 18.95 -15.45 -41.40
CA TRP A 14 19.31 -14.68 -40.20
C TRP A 14 19.85 -15.56 -39.05
N GLN A 15 19.58 -16.87 -39.04
CA GLN A 15 20.21 -17.83 -38.11
C GLN A 15 21.65 -18.19 -38.53
N ILE A 16 21.96 -18.18 -39.83
CA ILE A 16 23.31 -18.53 -40.34
C ILE A 16 24.31 -17.37 -40.17
N GLU A 17 23.85 -16.12 -40.05
CA GLU A 17 24.70 -14.95 -39.74
C GLU A 17 24.88 -14.68 -38.24
N ARG A 18 24.24 -15.45 -37.35
CA ARG A 18 24.48 -15.45 -35.90
C ARG A 18 25.17 -16.74 -35.45
N GLU A 19 26.38 -16.95 -35.94
CA GLU A 19 27.43 -17.63 -35.17
C GLU A 19 28.15 -16.66 -34.22
N ASP A 20 27.45 -15.62 -33.72
CA ASP A 20 27.85 -14.91 -32.52
C ASP A 20 27.21 -15.63 -31.33
N GLU A 21 27.96 -16.61 -30.81
CA GLU A 21 27.80 -17.37 -29.57
C GLU A 21 26.49 -17.10 -28.79
N GLU A 22 25.54 -18.04 -28.86
CA GLU A 22 24.64 -18.26 -27.74
C GLU A 22 25.54 -18.50 -26.51
N LYS A 23 25.67 -17.47 -25.68
CA LYS A 23 26.50 -17.49 -24.47
C LYS A 23 26.35 -18.83 -23.76
N PRO A 24 27.43 -19.58 -23.51
CA PRO A 24 27.38 -20.83 -22.75
C PRO A 24 26.56 -20.63 -21.47
N PHE A 25 25.80 -21.65 -21.03
CA PHE A 25 24.99 -21.57 -19.81
C PHE A 25 25.76 -20.98 -18.61
N LEU A 26 27.06 -21.22 -18.53
CA LEU A 26 27.96 -20.67 -17.52
C LEU A 26 28.08 -19.13 -17.60
N GLU A 27 28.17 -18.57 -18.79
CA GLU A 27 28.17 -17.11 -18.99
C GLU A 27 26.81 -16.48 -18.66
N HIS A 28 25.72 -17.20 -18.92
CA HIS A 28 24.38 -16.76 -18.51
C HIS A 28 24.24 -16.76 -16.96
N LEU A 29 24.85 -17.73 -16.27
CA LEU A 29 24.90 -17.75 -14.81
C LEU A 29 25.79 -16.62 -14.24
N ASP A 30 26.87 -16.25 -14.94
CA ASP A 30 27.71 -15.11 -14.55
C ASP A 30 26.99 -13.77 -14.75
N ASP A 31 26.19 -13.63 -15.80
CA ASP A 31 25.29 -12.48 -16.01
C ASP A 31 24.25 -12.39 -14.87
N LEU A 32 23.63 -13.52 -14.48
CA LEU A 32 22.69 -13.60 -13.36
C LEU A 32 23.35 -13.20 -12.04
N ARG A 33 24.54 -13.75 -11.75
CA ARG A 33 25.30 -13.44 -10.53
C ARG A 33 25.64 -11.95 -10.47
N THR A 34 26.13 -11.39 -11.57
CA THR A 34 26.51 -9.98 -11.65
C THR A 34 25.28 -9.08 -11.47
N MET A 35 24.15 -9.44 -12.07
CA MET A 35 22.87 -8.77 -11.87
C MET A 35 22.47 -8.78 -10.39
N LEU A 36 22.46 -9.96 -9.75
CA LEU A 36 22.07 -10.11 -8.35
C LEU A 36 23.00 -9.32 -7.42
N LEU A 37 24.32 -9.32 -7.67
CA LEU A 37 25.27 -8.53 -6.89
C LEU A 37 25.05 -7.02 -7.04
N ARG A 38 24.76 -6.53 -8.25
CA ARG A 38 24.43 -5.11 -8.48
C ARG A 38 23.12 -4.71 -7.81
N MET A 39 22.09 -5.56 -7.89
CA MET A 39 20.82 -5.35 -7.20
C MET A 39 21.02 -5.30 -5.68
N ALA A 40 21.76 -6.26 -5.11
CA ALA A 40 22.05 -6.31 -3.68
C ALA A 40 22.85 -5.08 -3.21
N LEU A 41 23.86 -4.65 -3.99
CA LEU A 41 24.64 -3.45 -3.68
C LEU A 41 23.76 -2.19 -3.72
N CYS A 42 22.96 -2.02 -4.77
CA CYS A 42 22.05 -0.89 -4.92
C CYS A 42 21.02 -0.83 -3.79
N LEU A 43 20.45 -1.97 -3.43
CA LEU A 43 19.51 -2.12 -2.32
C LEU A 43 20.19 -1.82 -0.98
N THR A 44 21.43 -2.25 -0.78
CA THR A 44 22.20 -1.94 0.45
C THR A 44 22.46 -0.43 0.56
N VAL A 45 22.95 0.20 -0.52
CA VAL A 45 23.23 1.65 -0.54
C VAL A 45 21.96 2.47 -0.31
N SER A 46 20.86 2.12 -0.97
CA SER A 46 19.58 2.80 -0.78
C SER A 46 19.01 2.60 0.62
N THR A 47 19.15 1.40 1.20
CA THR A 47 18.75 1.12 2.58
C THR A 47 19.53 1.98 3.58
N ILE A 48 20.84 2.09 3.43
CA ILE A 48 21.69 2.93 4.29
C ILE A 48 21.29 4.40 4.18
N LEU A 49 21.03 4.88 2.95
CA LEU A 49 20.56 6.24 2.73
C LEU A 49 19.20 6.50 3.39
N CYS A 50 18.26 5.55 3.28
CA CYS A 50 16.95 5.64 3.92
C CYS A 50 17.02 5.59 5.44
N ALA A 51 18.00 4.87 6.02
CA ALA A 51 18.19 4.80 7.45
C ALA A 51 18.48 6.17 8.07
N GLY A 52 19.14 7.07 7.34
CA GLY A 52 19.33 8.46 7.76
C GLY A 52 18.03 9.26 7.91
N PHE A 53 16.94 8.82 7.27
CA PHE A 53 15.62 9.45 7.29
C PHE A 53 14.56 8.61 8.03
N ALA A 54 14.99 7.64 8.84
CA ALA A 54 14.08 6.69 9.49
C ALA A 54 12.99 7.36 10.35
N SER A 55 13.30 8.47 11.03
CA SER A 55 12.32 9.24 11.81
C SER A 55 11.16 9.73 10.93
N ASN A 56 11.48 10.30 9.77
CA ASN A 56 10.49 10.85 8.86
C ASN A 56 9.66 9.74 8.22
N LEU A 57 10.29 8.60 7.90
CA LEU A 57 9.59 7.41 7.40
C LEU A 57 8.61 6.86 8.46
N MET A 58 9.01 6.88 9.73
CA MET A 58 8.15 6.48 10.84
C MET A 58 6.91 7.36 10.93
N ASP A 59 7.10 8.68 10.83
CA ASP A 59 6.01 9.64 10.88
C ASP A 59 5.05 9.47 9.71
N ILE A 60 5.57 9.22 8.50
CA ILE A 60 4.74 8.92 7.33
C ILE A 60 3.88 7.68 7.60
N LEU A 61 4.49 6.57 8.00
CA LEU A 61 3.73 5.34 8.23
C LEU A 61 2.78 5.42 9.42
N ARG A 62 2.98 6.32 10.38
CA ARG A 62 2.02 6.51 11.48
C ARG A 62 0.76 7.29 11.08
N ARG A 63 0.77 8.03 9.97
CA ARG A 63 -0.39 8.86 9.59
C ARG A 63 -1.68 8.06 9.35
N PRO A 64 -1.68 6.93 8.60
CA PRO A 64 -2.92 6.19 8.36
C PRO A 64 -3.58 5.66 9.64
N VAL A 65 -2.79 5.17 10.59
CA VAL A 65 -3.32 4.71 11.87
C VAL A 65 -3.87 5.87 12.71
N ASN A 66 -3.20 7.03 12.69
CA ASN A 66 -3.71 8.23 13.37
C ASN A 66 -5.03 8.70 12.78
N GLN A 67 -5.17 8.67 11.45
CA GLN A 67 -6.43 9.05 10.80
C GLN A 67 -7.60 8.16 11.24
N VAL A 68 -7.38 6.85 11.33
CA VAL A 68 -8.42 5.92 11.80
C VAL A 68 -8.72 6.12 13.28
N TRP A 69 -7.69 6.37 14.10
CA TRP A 69 -7.86 6.68 15.51
C TRP A 69 -8.67 7.97 15.72
N ASP A 70 -8.29 9.05 15.04
CA ASP A 70 -8.96 10.35 15.11
C ASP A 70 -10.43 10.23 14.68
N MET A 71 -10.69 9.53 13.56
CA MET A 71 -12.04 9.29 13.06
C MET A 71 -12.89 8.49 14.06
N PHE A 72 -12.28 7.54 14.77
CA PHE A 72 -12.96 6.76 15.79
C PHE A 72 -13.23 7.58 17.06
N GLU A 73 -12.23 8.30 17.56
CA GLU A 73 -12.37 9.16 18.73
C GLU A 73 -13.44 10.23 18.49
N GLU A 74 -13.50 10.80 17.29
CA GLU A 74 -14.55 11.74 16.89
C GLU A 74 -15.96 11.12 16.92
N SER A 75 -16.10 9.85 16.54
CA SER A 75 -17.40 9.16 16.60
C SER A 75 -17.94 8.94 18.02
N HIS A 76 -17.06 8.93 19.03
CA HIS A 76 -17.39 8.78 20.45
C HIS A 76 -17.48 10.13 21.18
N LEU A 77 -17.44 11.24 20.44
CA LEU A 77 -17.60 12.58 20.99
C LEU A 77 -18.99 13.13 20.67
N PRO A 78 -19.61 13.88 21.61
CA PRO A 78 -20.84 14.60 21.34
C PRO A 78 -20.59 15.76 20.36
N ALA A 79 -21.62 16.10 19.57
CA ALA A 79 -21.53 17.13 18.55
C ALA A 79 -21.12 18.49 19.15
N GLY A 80 -20.09 19.12 18.59
CA GLY A 80 -19.57 20.42 19.03
C GLY A 80 -18.26 20.37 19.82
N ILE A 81 -17.80 19.19 20.24
CA ILE A 81 -16.48 19.01 20.88
C ILE A 81 -15.46 18.60 19.80
N GLY A 82 -14.46 19.43 19.56
CA GLY A 82 -13.37 19.09 18.65
C GLY A 82 -12.36 18.12 19.28
N LEU A 83 -11.78 17.22 18.46
CA LEU A 83 -10.73 16.28 18.85
C LEU A 83 -9.55 16.95 19.59
N GLU A 84 -9.13 18.12 19.12
CA GLU A 84 -8.03 18.86 19.75
C GLU A 84 -8.38 19.36 21.16
N ALA A 85 -9.61 19.84 21.35
CA ALA A 85 -10.10 20.31 22.64
C ALA A 85 -10.26 19.15 23.63
N TRP A 86 -10.87 18.05 23.19
CA TRP A 86 -10.98 16.82 23.98
C TRP A 86 -9.61 16.27 24.36
N GLY A 87 -8.70 16.25 23.40
CA GLY A 87 -7.34 15.81 23.62
C GLY A 87 -6.60 16.60 24.69
N LYS A 88 -6.64 17.93 24.61
CA LYS A 88 -6.07 18.81 25.64
C LYS A 88 -6.73 18.60 27.00
N ALA A 89 -8.05 18.39 27.03
CA ALA A 89 -8.79 18.15 28.27
C ALA A 89 -8.34 16.86 28.97
N LYS A 90 -8.12 15.78 28.21
CA LYS A 90 -7.57 14.52 28.75
C LYS A 90 -6.18 14.72 29.37
N GLU A 91 -5.26 15.35 28.62
CA GLU A 91 -3.89 15.61 29.10
C GLU A 91 -3.87 16.46 30.37
N MET A 92 -4.69 17.52 30.40
CA MET A 92 -4.82 18.37 31.58
C MET A 92 -5.48 17.63 32.74
N ALA A 93 -6.49 16.81 32.50
CA ALA A 93 -7.12 16.00 33.54
C ALA A 93 -6.12 15.03 34.16
N THR A 94 -5.20 14.45 33.38
CA THR A 94 -4.09 13.63 33.92
C THR A 94 -3.17 14.46 34.79
N ALA A 95 -2.74 15.62 34.30
CA ALA A 95 -1.89 16.52 35.06
C ALA A 95 -2.54 16.92 36.39
N MET A 96 -3.87 17.14 36.40
CA MET A 96 -4.62 17.47 37.62
C MET A 96 -4.61 16.36 38.67
N THR A 97 -4.41 15.08 38.30
CA THR A 97 -4.37 13.98 39.29
C THR A 97 -3.19 14.08 40.25
N SER A 98 -2.07 14.70 39.83
CA SER A 98 -0.87 14.89 40.65
C SER A 98 -0.79 16.26 41.33
N LEU A 99 -1.79 17.13 41.15
CA LEU A 99 -1.78 18.50 41.66
C LEU A 99 -2.68 18.67 42.89
N ASP A 100 -2.30 19.59 43.76
CA ASP A 100 -3.12 20.02 44.90
C ASP A 100 -4.27 20.93 44.43
N ASP A 101 -5.30 21.11 45.26
CA ASP A 101 -6.50 21.88 44.88
C ASP A 101 -6.23 23.35 44.56
N SER A 102 -5.22 23.95 45.19
CA SER A 102 -4.76 25.30 44.87
C SER A 102 -4.12 25.36 43.46
N GLN A 103 -3.30 24.36 43.14
CA GLN A 103 -2.61 24.24 41.85
C GLN A 103 -3.58 23.91 40.72
N LYS A 104 -4.57 23.05 40.96
CA LYS A 104 -5.67 22.77 40.02
C LYS A 104 -6.42 24.05 39.64
N LYS A 105 -6.81 24.86 40.62
CA LYS A 105 -7.49 26.14 40.39
C LYS A 105 -6.62 27.14 39.61
N LEU A 106 -5.31 27.16 39.88
CA LEU A 106 -4.37 28.00 39.13
C LEU A 106 -4.23 27.53 37.67
N LEU A 107 -4.16 26.22 37.43
CA LEU A 107 -4.08 25.64 36.10
C LEU A 107 -5.34 25.97 35.27
N LEU A 108 -6.52 25.78 35.85
CA LEU A 108 -7.80 26.07 35.17
C LEU A 108 -7.94 27.56 34.81
N ARG A 109 -7.37 28.47 35.61
CA ARG A 109 -7.34 29.91 35.29
C ARG A 109 -6.48 30.27 34.08
N GLN A 110 -5.54 29.41 33.68
CA GLN A 110 -4.68 29.63 32.51
C GLN A 110 -5.37 29.23 31.20
N VAL A 111 -6.57 28.65 31.27
CA VAL A 111 -7.25 28.04 30.13
C VAL A 111 -8.65 28.65 29.98
N SER A 112 -9.20 28.61 28.76
CA SER A 112 -10.54 29.16 28.50
C SER A 112 -11.61 28.43 29.34
N PRO A 113 -12.69 29.11 29.75
CA PRO A 113 -13.74 28.50 30.58
C PRO A 113 -14.32 27.21 29.98
N SER A 114 -14.57 27.19 28.67
CA SER A 114 -15.09 26.01 27.95
C SER A 114 -14.15 24.81 28.02
N GLN A 115 -12.84 25.05 27.97
CA GLN A 115 -11.82 24.01 28.01
C GLN A 115 -11.54 23.57 29.46
N GLY A 116 -11.69 24.48 30.43
CA GLY A 116 -11.70 24.15 31.86
C GLY A 116 -12.84 23.20 32.21
N ASP A 117 -14.08 23.53 31.80
CA ASP A 117 -15.25 22.68 32.03
C ASP A 117 -15.08 21.28 31.40
N LEU A 118 -14.51 21.21 30.20
CA LEU A 118 -14.21 19.95 29.52
C LEU A 118 -13.14 19.11 30.25
N THR A 119 -12.13 19.78 30.81
CA THR A 119 -11.07 19.14 31.60
C THR A 119 -11.62 18.57 32.90
N GLU A 120 -12.48 19.32 33.59
CA GLU A 120 -13.16 18.85 34.81
C GLU A 120 -14.12 17.69 34.48
N ALA A 121 -14.87 17.76 33.38
CA ALA A 121 -15.74 16.67 32.93
C ALA A 121 -14.93 15.39 32.67
N ALA A 122 -13.77 15.49 31.99
CA ALA A 122 -12.88 14.36 31.76
C ALA A 122 -12.34 13.76 33.08
N LEU A 123 -12.02 14.60 34.08
CA LEU A 123 -11.57 14.16 35.39
C LEU A 123 -12.67 13.40 36.15
N VAL A 124 -13.90 13.92 36.15
CA VAL A 124 -15.06 13.26 36.78
C VAL A 124 -15.32 11.90 36.13
N LEU A 125 -15.31 11.83 34.80
CA LEU A 125 -15.52 10.58 34.08
C LEU A 125 -14.45 9.52 34.38
N ARG A 126 -13.19 9.93 34.54
CA ARG A 126 -12.12 9.02 34.98
C ARG A 126 -12.34 8.48 36.38
N GLY A 127 -12.80 9.31 37.30
CA GLY A 127 -13.18 8.88 38.65
C GLY A 127 -14.40 7.94 38.64
N ALA A 128 -15.29 8.08 37.66
CA ALA A 128 -16.50 7.28 37.53
C ALA A 128 -16.27 5.89 36.91
N GLN A 129 -15.26 5.73 36.06
CA GLN A 129 -14.93 4.48 35.34
C GLN A 129 -14.91 3.19 36.19
N PRO A 130 -14.28 3.14 37.39
CA PRO A 130 -14.25 1.92 38.19
C PRO A 130 -15.57 1.61 38.90
N LEU A 131 -16.57 2.49 38.83
CA LEU A 131 -17.84 2.33 39.53
C LEU A 131 -18.85 1.51 38.70
N PRO A 132 -19.67 0.66 39.34
CA PRO A 132 -20.84 0.07 38.71
C PRO A 132 -21.79 1.12 38.13
N GLU A 133 -22.52 0.79 37.06
CA GLU A 133 -23.35 1.73 36.28
C GLU A 133 -24.38 2.54 37.11
N ASP A 134 -24.96 1.92 38.15
CA ASP A 134 -25.88 2.59 39.07
C ASP A 134 -25.18 3.70 39.88
N ARG A 135 -23.96 3.44 40.33
CA ARG A 135 -23.14 4.40 41.11
C ARG A 135 -22.41 5.39 40.24
N LYS A 136 -22.08 5.01 39.01
CA LYS A 136 -21.42 5.85 38.01
C LYS A 136 -22.24 7.11 37.71
N LYS A 137 -23.54 6.95 37.45
CA LYS A 137 -24.45 8.09 37.20
C LYS A 137 -24.58 9.03 38.41
N ILE A 138 -24.62 8.46 39.61
CA ILE A 138 -24.66 9.25 40.86
C ILE A 138 -23.36 10.03 41.03
N PHE A 139 -22.21 9.40 40.79
CA PHE A 139 -20.91 10.05 40.88
C PHE A 139 -20.75 11.17 39.86
N ILE A 140 -21.20 10.98 38.61
CA ILE A 140 -21.17 12.05 37.60
C ILE A 140 -22.05 13.23 38.04
N ARG A 141 -23.26 12.94 38.56
CA ARG A 141 -24.19 13.98 39.00
C ARG A 141 -23.68 14.78 40.19
N ASP A 142 -23.15 14.09 41.21
CA ASP A 142 -22.80 14.69 42.50
C ASP A 142 -21.34 15.16 42.56
N GLY A 143 -20.46 14.57 41.74
CA GLY A 143 -19.04 14.91 41.65
C GLY A 143 -18.71 16.05 40.68
N SER A 144 -19.70 16.51 39.89
CA SER A 144 -19.52 17.62 38.94
C SER A 144 -19.60 18.98 39.66
N PRO A 145 -18.59 19.86 39.56
CA PRO A 145 -18.56 21.16 40.27
C PRO A 145 -19.63 22.15 39.79
N THR A 146 -19.96 22.12 38.49
CA THR A 146 -20.86 23.06 37.83
C THR A 146 -21.88 22.29 36.98
N SER A 147 -23.06 22.88 36.74
CA SER A 147 -24.09 22.29 35.86
C SER A 147 -23.58 22.06 34.44
N SER A 148 -22.71 22.94 33.91
CA SER A 148 -22.07 22.79 32.60
C SER A 148 -21.18 21.55 32.54
N VAL A 149 -20.35 21.34 33.57
CA VAL A 149 -19.48 20.15 33.70
C VAL A 149 -20.32 18.88 33.76
N ARG A 150 -21.42 18.90 34.50
CA ARG A 150 -22.34 17.76 34.60
C ARG A 150 -22.94 17.40 33.25
N GLU A 151 -23.49 18.38 32.53
CA GLU A 151 -24.09 18.16 31.20
C GLU A 151 -23.06 17.63 30.20
N LEU A 152 -21.83 18.17 30.22
CA LEU A 152 -20.73 17.67 29.40
C LEU A 152 -20.33 16.24 29.77
N ALA A 153 -20.20 15.93 31.05
CA ALA A 153 -19.84 14.60 31.53
C ALA A 153 -20.92 13.57 31.17
N GLU A 154 -22.20 13.89 31.35
CA GLU A 154 -23.32 13.03 30.95
C GLU A 154 -23.35 12.81 29.43
N ALA A 155 -23.11 13.86 28.62
CA ALA A 155 -23.08 13.75 27.16
C ALA A 155 -21.90 12.91 26.65
N LEU A 156 -20.73 13.03 27.29
CA LEU A 156 -19.54 12.24 26.99
C LEU A 156 -19.71 10.78 27.43
N ASP A 157 -20.31 10.53 28.59
CA ASP A 157 -20.60 9.17 29.07
C ASP A 157 -21.59 8.45 28.16
N ALA A 158 -22.67 9.15 27.74
CA ALA A 158 -23.66 8.61 26.82
C ALA A 158 -23.09 8.23 25.44
N LYS A 159 -21.97 8.83 25.06
CA LYS A 159 -21.23 8.54 23.82
C LYS A 159 -20.05 7.60 24.02
N GLU A 160 -19.85 7.10 25.23
CA GLU A 160 -18.72 6.24 25.60
C GLU A 160 -17.36 6.86 25.20
N ALA A 161 -17.20 8.15 25.52
CA ALA A 161 -16.00 8.91 25.16
C ALA A 161 -14.72 8.23 25.68
N ILE A 162 -13.72 8.13 24.81
CA ILE A 162 -12.45 7.47 25.11
C ILE A 162 -11.65 8.33 26.10
N LEU A 163 -11.43 7.80 27.30
CA LEU A 163 -10.74 8.50 28.39
C LEU A 163 -9.24 8.22 28.48
N THR A 164 -8.74 7.25 27.70
CA THR A 164 -7.32 6.89 27.68
C THR A 164 -6.47 8.08 27.25
N ASP A 165 -5.34 8.24 27.94
CA ASP A 165 -4.37 9.28 27.67
C ASP A 165 -3.71 9.06 26.32
N GLY A 166 -3.89 10.05 25.44
CA GLY A 166 -3.47 9.95 24.07
C GLY A 166 -4.34 10.80 23.17
N THR A 167 -3.91 12.03 22.95
CA THR A 167 -4.25 12.76 21.73
C THR A 167 -3.65 12.01 20.54
N GLY A 168 -4.23 12.04 19.33
CA GLY A 168 -3.69 11.37 18.13
C GLY A 168 -2.22 11.68 17.76
N ARG A 169 -1.53 12.55 18.52
CA ARG A 169 -0.07 12.75 18.48
C ARG A 169 0.69 12.18 19.69
N GLY A 170 0.08 12.16 20.88
CA GLY A 170 0.66 11.63 22.13
C GLY A 170 0.33 10.16 22.43
N ALA A 171 -0.78 9.63 21.91
CA ALA A 171 -1.18 8.21 22.04
C ALA A 171 -0.15 7.27 21.39
N LEU A 172 0.58 7.76 20.38
CA LEU A 172 1.68 7.04 19.75
C LEU A 172 2.91 6.86 20.67
N LYS A 173 2.94 7.55 21.82
CA LYS A 173 3.90 7.26 22.90
C LYS A 173 3.57 5.96 23.64
N MET A 174 2.34 5.43 23.47
CA MET A 174 1.85 4.16 24.03
C MET A 174 1.89 2.99 23.05
N MET A 175 2.45 3.14 21.84
CA MET A 175 2.89 1.95 21.12
C MET A 175 4.27 1.53 21.66
N SER A 176 4.26 0.99 22.87
CA SER A 176 5.47 0.63 23.58
C SER A 176 6.22 -0.48 22.83
N ALA A 177 7.50 -0.26 22.58
CA ALA A 177 8.38 -1.34 22.18
C ALA A 177 8.60 -2.22 23.42
N PHE A 178 8.22 -3.49 23.35
CA PHE A 178 8.31 -4.39 24.50
C PHE A 178 9.70 -5.04 24.60
N GLN A 179 10.48 -5.00 23.52
CA GLN A 179 11.84 -5.53 23.48
C GLN A 179 12.85 -4.40 23.25
N PRO A 180 14.00 -4.40 23.95
CA PRO A 180 15.01 -3.35 23.82
C PRO A 180 15.59 -3.24 22.40
N GLY A 181 15.56 -4.31 21.61
CA GLY A 181 16.01 -4.32 20.22
C GLY A 181 14.93 -4.06 19.17
N GLU A 182 13.66 -3.91 19.57
CA GLU A 182 12.54 -3.80 18.63
C GLU A 182 12.63 -2.52 17.79
N ALA A 183 12.88 -1.37 18.41
CA ALA A 183 13.01 -0.09 17.71
C ALA A 183 14.14 -0.11 16.65
N PHE A 184 15.26 -0.76 16.97
CA PHE A 184 16.37 -0.94 16.04
C PHE A 184 15.98 -1.82 14.85
N MET A 185 15.36 -2.98 15.11
CA MET A 185 14.89 -3.88 14.05
C MET A 185 13.82 -3.25 13.17
N LEU A 186 12.90 -2.47 13.76
CA LEU A 186 11.89 -1.73 13.00
C LEU A 186 12.52 -0.66 12.11
N THR A 187 13.54 0.03 12.61
CA THR A 187 14.29 1.03 11.84
C THR A 187 14.96 0.38 10.62
N ILE A 188 15.62 -0.77 10.81
CA ILE A 188 16.25 -1.52 9.70
C ILE A 188 15.20 -1.98 8.70
N LYS A 189 14.12 -2.63 9.16
CA LYS A 189 13.05 -3.11 8.29
C LYS A 189 12.46 -1.96 7.47
N LEU A 190 12.12 -0.85 8.12
CA LEU A 190 11.54 0.29 7.45
C LEU A 190 12.48 0.89 6.40
N SER A 191 13.76 1.02 6.76
CA SER A 191 14.78 1.54 5.85
C SER A 191 14.98 0.62 4.65
N LEU A 192 14.88 -0.70 4.84
CA LEU A 192 14.94 -1.70 3.78
C LEU A 192 13.74 -1.56 2.82
N TYR A 193 12.52 -1.49 3.34
CA TYR A 193 11.32 -1.32 2.51
C TYR A 193 11.35 0.00 1.72
N ALA A 194 11.71 1.10 2.38
CA ALA A 194 11.89 2.39 1.71
C ALA A 194 13.02 2.34 0.67
N GLY A 195 14.12 1.66 0.98
CA GLY A 195 15.23 1.41 0.08
C GLY A 195 14.77 0.68 -1.19
N VAL A 196 13.95 -0.38 -1.06
CA VAL A 196 13.36 -1.09 -2.20
C VAL A 196 12.50 -0.14 -3.05
N VAL A 197 11.64 0.68 -2.43
CA VAL A 197 10.76 1.60 -3.17
C VAL A 197 11.56 2.64 -3.95
N ILE A 198 12.59 3.23 -3.34
CA ILE A 198 13.42 4.26 -3.99
C ILE A 198 14.35 3.66 -5.06
N SER A 199 14.92 2.47 -4.80
CA SER A 199 15.80 1.79 -5.74
C SER A 199 15.06 0.98 -6.81
N PHE A 200 13.72 0.87 -6.73
CA PHE A 200 12.89 0.13 -7.66
C PHE A 200 13.19 0.36 -9.16
N PRO A 201 13.36 1.60 -9.67
CA PRO A 201 13.66 1.79 -11.10
C PRO A 201 15.01 1.20 -11.50
N LEU A 202 16.00 1.22 -10.60
CA LEU A 202 17.31 0.60 -10.83
C LEU A 202 17.23 -0.93 -10.71
N LEU A 203 16.45 -1.45 -9.76
CA LEU A 203 16.20 -2.89 -9.63
C LEU A 203 15.52 -3.43 -10.89
N LEU A 204 14.51 -2.72 -11.40
CA LEU A 204 13.84 -3.05 -12.65
C LEU A 204 14.80 -2.97 -13.83
N TYR A 205 15.67 -1.95 -13.88
CA TYR A 205 16.71 -1.84 -14.90
C TYR A 205 17.66 -3.05 -14.91
N PHE A 206 18.17 -3.48 -13.75
CA PHE A 206 19.07 -4.63 -13.68
C PHE A 206 18.35 -5.94 -14.04
N LEU A 207 17.11 -6.11 -13.59
CA LEU A 207 16.30 -7.28 -13.92
C LEU A 207 16.05 -7.35 -15.43
N LEU A 208 15.68 -6.22 -16.06
CA LEU A 208 15.51 -6.16 -17.50
C LEU A 208 16.83 -6.38 -18.23
N GLN A 209 17.96 -5.83 -17.75
CA GLN A 209 19.29 -6.01 -18.35
C GLN A 209 19.68 -7.47 -18.51
N PHE A 210 19.27 -8.35 -17.59
CA PHE A 210 19.47 -9.78 -17.71
C PHE A 210 18.64 -10.43 -18.82
N ILE A 211 17.48 -9.85 -19.15
CA ILE A 211 16.59 -10.31 -20.23
C ILE A 211 17.04 -9.74 -21.60
N ILE A 212 17.71 -8.57 -21.61
CA ILE A 212 18.20 -7.87 -22.83
C ILE A 212 19.03 -8.73 -23.80
N PRO A 213 19.90 -9.68 -23.40
CA PRO A 213 20.77 -10.37 -24.35
C PRO A 213 20.00 -11.09 -25.47
N GLY A 214 18.70 -11.38 -25.27
CA GLY A 214 17.82 -11.97 -26.28
C GLY A 214 17.05 -10.97 -27.17
N LEU A 215 17.16 -9.64 -26.94
CA LEU A 215 16.35 -8.61 -27.61
C LEU A 215 17.13 -7.85 -28.71
N LEU A 216 16.45 -7.46 -29.79
CA LEU A 216 17.03 -6.70 -30.90
C LEU A 216 17.40 -5.26 -30.47
N GLU A 217 18.41 -4.65 -31.10
CA GLU A 217 18.90 -3.30 -30.72
C GLU A 217 17.82 -2.21 -30.75
N HIS A 218 16.85 -2.32 -31.66
CA HIS A 218 15.72 -1.40 -31.75
C HIS A 218 14.68 -1.60 -30.62
N GLU A 219 14.64 -2.79 -30.00
CA GLU A 219 13.78 -3.13 -28.87
C GLU A 219 14.35 -2.61 -27.55
N ARG A 220 15.67 -2.33 -27.49
CA ARG A 220 16.31 -1.72 -26.32
C ARG A 220 15.71 -0.35 -25.97
N ARG A 221 15.26 0.43 -26.96
CA ARG A 221 14.59 1.72 -26.72
C ARG A 221 13.18 1.54 -26.13
N LEU A 222 12.50 0.45 -26.46
CA LEU A 222 11.19 0.13 -25.89
C LEU A 222 11.31 -0.23 -24.41
N LEU A 223 12.41 -0.86 -24.00
CA LEU A 223 12.67 -1.20 -22.60
C LEU A 223 12.72 0.02 -21.68
N TYR A 224 13.34 1.13 -22.09
CA TYR A 224 13.33 2.35 -21.28
C TYR A 224 11.91 2.91 -21.08
N LYS A 225 11.03 2.77 -22.08
CA LYS A 225 9.61 3.15 -21.95
C LYS A 225 8.87 2.18 -21.01
N CYS A 226 9.11 0.87 -21.14
CA CYS A 226 8.55 -0.13 -20.23
C CYS A 226 9.01 0.10 -18.79
N MET A 227 10.28 0.48 -18.58
CA MET A 227 10.84 0.80 -17.27
C MET A 227 10.18 2.03 -16.65
N ALA A 228 9.97 3.09 -17.44
CA ALA A 228 9.25 4.28 -16.96
C ALA A 228 7.79 3.98 -16.61
N ILE A 229 7.12 3.16 -17.43
CA ILE A 229 5.75 2.69 -17.17
C ILE A 229 5.71 1.84 -15.90
N GLY A 230 6.61 0.85 -15.77
CA GLY A 230 6.70 -0.01 -14.60
C GLY A 230 6.95 0.77 -13.33
N PHE A 231 7.99 1.61 -13.30
CA PHE A 231 8.22 2.49 -12.16
C PHE A 231 7.00 3.35 -11.79
N GLY A 232 6.31 3.93 -12.79
CA GLY A 232 5.07 4.67 -12.57
C GLY A 232 3.94 3.81 -11.98
N LEU A 233 3.82 2.57 -12.43
CA LEU A 233 2.82 1.60 -11.99
C LEU A 233 3.11 1.10 -10.57
N PHE A 234 4.36 0.76 -10.27
CA PHE A 234 4.81 0.42 -8.92
C PHE A 234 4.54 1.56 -7.95
N LEU A 235 4.92 2.79 -8.30
CA LEU A 235 4.67 3.95 -7.45
C LEU A 235 3.16 4.18 -7.27
N ALA A 236 2.36 4.06 -8.33
CA ALA A 236 0.92 4.15 -8.25
C ALA A 236 0.32 3.07 -7.32
N GLY A 237 0.80 1.83 -7.37
CA GLY A 237 0.38 0.75 -6.47
C GLY A 237 0.76 1.01 -5.02
N THR A 238 1.98 1.50 -4.79
CA THR A 238 2.50 1.86 -3.48
C THR A 238 1.64 2.97 -2.85
N LEU A 239 1.35 4.03 -3.62
CA LEU A 239 0.52 5.16 -3.19
C LEU A 239 -0.95 4.76 -3.01
N PHE A 240 -1.49 3.96 -3.93
CA PHE A 240 -2.86 3.42 -3.83
C PHE A 240 -3.02 2.61 -2.54
N CYS A 241 -2.07 1.73 -2.23
CA CYS A 241 -2.10 1.00 -0.97
C CYS A 241 -2.06 1.93 0.24
N TYR A 242 -1.09 2.85 0.29
CA TYR A 242 -0.88 3.72 1.45
C TYR A 242 -2.08 4.65 1.71
N PHE A 243 -2.65 5.27 0.67
CA PHE A 243 -3.73 6.25 0.83
C PHE A 243 -5.14 5.64 0.85
N ILE A 244 -5.34 4.50 0.21
CA ILE A 244 -6.70 3.97 -0.03
C ILE A 244 -6.91 2.64 0.68
N VAL A 245 -6.02 1.67 0.49
CA VAL A 245 -6.21 0.32 1.04
C VAL A 245 -5.92 0.29 2.54
N LEU A 246 -4.79 0.83 2.96
CA LEU A 246 -4.33 0.77 4.34
C LEU A 246 -5.33 1.39 5.34
N PRO A 247 -5.83 2.63 5.16
CA PRO A 247 -6.86 3.18 6.06
C PRO A 247 -8.14 2.33 6.13
N ARG A 248 -8.56 1.73 5.01
CA ARG A 248 -9.76 0.87 4.97
C ARG A 248 -9.56 -0.43 5.72
N VAL A 249 -8.39 -1.07 5.57
CA VAL A 249 -8.06 -2.30 6.32
C VAL A 249 -8.00 -2.00 7.83
N LEU A 250 -7.36 -0.89 8.22
CA LEU A 250 -7.26 -0.48 9.62
C LEU A 250 -8.65 -0.20 10.23
N THR A 251 -9.51 0.51 9.50
CA THR A 251 -10.90 0.79 9.91
C THR A 251 -11.70 -0.51 10.04
N PHE A 252 -11.51 -1.46 9.12
CA PHE A 252 -12.14 -2.78 9.18
C PHE A 252 -11.73 -3.54 10.45
N PHE A 253 -10.43 -3.67 10.74
CA PHE A 253 -9.99 -4.36 11.96
C PHE A 253 -10.50 -3.70 13.23
N TYR A 254 -10.56 -2.37 13.23
CA TYR A 254 -11.06 -1.62 14.35
C TYR A 254 -12.54 -1.92 14.61
N THR A 255 -13.38 -1.72 13.59
CA THR A 255 -14.84 -1.96 13.67
C THR A 255 -15.17 -3.42 13.98
N TYR A 256 -14.45 -4.36 13.37
CA TYR A 256 -14.59 -5.79 13.67
C TYR A 256 -14.30 -6.11 15.14
N SER A 257 -13.26 -5.52 15.73
CA SER A 257 -12.93 -5.75 17.15
C SER A 257 -14.03 -5.27 18.10
N LEU A 258 -14.69 -4.14 17.77
CA LEU A 258 -15.78 -3.58 18.56
C LEU A 258 -17.01 -4.47 18.59
N GLU A 259 -17.37 -5.10 17.46
CA GLU A 259 -18.54 -5.99 17.37
C GLU A 259 -18.44 -7.18 18.34
N PHE A 260 -17.22 -7.59 18.69
CA PHE A 260 -16.96 -8.67 19.64
C PHE A 260 -16.57 -8.20 21.05
N GLY A 261 -16.62 -6.89 21.33
CA GLY A 261 -16.24 -6.34 22.62
C GLY A 261 -14.76 -6.52 22.98
N ILE A 262 -13.89 -6.65 21.98
CA ILE A 262 -12.44 -6.85 22.17
C ILE A 262 -11.75 -5.49 22.11
N SER A 263 -11.01 -5.14 23.18
CA SER A 263 -10.20 -3.92 23.22
C SER A 263 -9.04 -4.00 22.23
N ASN A 264 -8.95 -3.04 21.32
CA ASN A 264 -7.94 -3.04 20.26
C ASN A 264 -6.70 -2.20 20.64
N GLU A 265 -5.68 -2.87 21.20
CA GLU A 265 -4.39 -2.25 21.49
C GLU A 265 -3.42 -2.42 20.33
N TRP A 266 -3.21 -1.33 19.57
CA TRP A 266 -2.30 -1.34 18.42
C TRP A 266 -0.83 -1.30 18.85
N ARG A 267 -0.06 -2.29 18.40
CA ARG A 267 1.39 -2.38 18.65
C ARG A 267 2.18 -1.88 17.44
N ILE A 268 3.15 -0.98 17.65
CA ILE A 268 3.92 -0.37 16.55
C ILE A 268 4.67 -1.41 15.72
N GLY A 269 5.28 -2.42 16.33
CA GLY A 269 6.08 -3.39 15.58
C GLY A 269 5.26 -4.24 14.61
N TYR A 270 4.08 -4.67 15.06
CA TYR A 270 3.13 -5.41 14.23
C TYR A 270 2.54 -4.51 13.15
N TYR A 271 2.06 -3.32 13.53
CA TYR A 271 1.51 -2.34 12.59
C TYR A 271 2.50 -1.99 11.49
N LEU A 272 3.75 -1.67 11.86
CA LEU A 272 4.76 -1.26 10.89
C LEU A 272 5.07 -2.40 9.92
N SER A 273 5.30 -3.62 10.45
CA SER A 273 5.59 -4.78 9.61
C SER A 273 4.43 -5.07 8.66
N PHE A 274 3.20 -5.02 9.17
CA PHE A 274 1.97 -5.16 8.40
C PHE A 274 1.88 -4.11 7.28
N ALA A 275 2.00 -2.83 7.62
CA ALA A 275 1.86 -1.72 6.68
C ALA A 275 2.97 -1.74 5.61
N THR A 276 4.23 -1.93 5.99
CA THR A 276 5.35 -1.93 5.03
C THR A 276 5.27 -3.11 4.07
N GLN A 277 4.96 -4.31 4.57
CA GLN A 277 4.81 -5.51 3.74
C GLN A 277 3.66 -5.32 2.75
N MET A 278 2.51 -4.83 3.22
CA MET A 278 1.34 -4.62 2.38
C MET A 278 1.61 -3.58 1.28
N ILE A 279 2.22 -2.43 1.64
CA ILE A 279 2.59 -1.39 0.68
C ILE A 279 3.52 -1.92 -0.41
N LEU A 280 4.56 -2.69 -0.03
CA LEU A 280 5.48 -3.27 -0.99
C LEU A 280 4.78 -4.27 -1.90
N MET A 281 3.97 -5.16 -1.34
CA MET A 281 3.29 -6.21 -2.09
C MET A 281 2.27 -5.63 -3.09
N PHE A 282 1.58 -4.54 -2.75
CA PHE A 282 0.75 -3.82 -3.72
C PHE A 282 1.55 -3.14 -4.82
N GLY A 283 2.68 -2.51 -4.48
CA GLY A 283 3.59 -1.97 -5.49
C GLY A 283 3.99 -3.05 -6.50
N LEU A 284 4.40 -4.22 -6.00
CA LEU A 284 4.75 -5.38 -6.84
C LEU A 284 3.56 -5.96 -7.60
N ALA A 285 2.36 -6.01 -7.00
CA ALA A 285 1.16 -6.50 -7.68
C ALA A 285 0.76 -5.58 -8.85
N PHE A 286 1.00 -4.28 -8.74
CA PHE A 286 0.77 -3.32 -9.82
C PHE A 286 1.74 -3.50 -11.00
N GLU A 287 2.83 -4.27 -10.87
CA GLU A 287 3.68 -4.66 -12.01
C GLU A 287 3.06 -5.74 -12.90
N LEU A 288 1.92 -6.32 -12.51
CA LEU A 288 1.26 -7.38 -13.27
C LEU A 288 1.03 -7.02 -14.75
N PRO A 289 0.55 -5.81 -15.12
CA PRO A 289 0.45 -5.42 -16.53
C PRO A 289 1.80 -5.35 -17.26
N VAL A 290 2.86 -4.91 -16.58
CA VAL A 290 4.21 -4.81 -17.17
C VAL A 290 4.77 -6.20 -17.44
N VAL A 291 4.48 -7.17 -16.57
CA VAL A 291 4.87 -8.58 -16.74
C VAL A 291 4.03 -9.28 -17.80
N VAL A 292 2.70 -9.08 -17.82
CA VAL A 292 1.79 -9.79 -18.72
C VAL A 292 1.90 -9.32 -20.17
N MET A 293 2.06 -8.01 -20.41
CA MET A 293 2.05 -7.45 -21.77
C MET A 293 3.14 -8.00 -22.70
N PRO A 294 4.39 -8.26 -22.26
CA PRO A 294 5.38 -8.99 -23.05
C PRO A 294 4.89 -10.36 -23.53
N PHE A 295 4.27 -11.17 -22.66
CA PHE A 295 3.73 -12.48 -23.06
C PHE A 295 2.59 -12.36 -24.07
N VAL A 296 1.77 -11.30 -23.96
CA VAL A 296 0.72 -11.01 -24.94
C VAL A 296 1.33 -10.66 -26.30
N LYS A 297 2.35 -9.79 -26.32
CA LYS A 297 3.05 -9.42 -27.56
C LYS A 297 3.79 -10.59 -28.22
N LEU A 298 4.29 -11.53 -27.41
CA LEU A 298 4.93 -12.75 -27.90
C LEU A 298 3.91 -13.80 -28.39
N GLY A 299 2.61 -13.56 -28.24
CA GLY A 299 1.55 -14.51 -28.60
C GLY A 299 1.44 -15.71 -27.65
N VAL A 300 2.17 -15.70 -26.52
CA VAL A 300 2.10 -16.76 -25.50
C VAL A 300 0.77 -16.67 -24.73
N LEU A 301 0.29 -15.45 -24.50
CA LEU A 301 -1.01 -15.18 -23.89
C LEU A 301 -1.91 -14.44 -24.88
N THR A 302 -3.08 -14.99 -25.19
CA THR A 302 -4.09 -14.30 -26.01
C THR A 302 -5.24 -13.80 -25.16
N TYR A 303 -5.97 -12.80 -25.67
CA TYR A 303 -7.20 -12.31 -25.05
C TYR A 303 -8.20 -13.45 -24.79
N ASP A 304 -8.39 -14.34 -25.76
CA ASP A 304 -9.31 -15.46 -25.64
C ASP A 304 -8.88 -16.44 -24.53
N MET A 305 -7.58 -16.72 -24.42
CA MET A 305 -7.04 -17.55 -23.34
C MET A 305 -7.26 -16.89 -21.97
N MET A 306 -6.93 -15.60 -21.82
CA MET A 306 -7.10 -14.89 -20.55
C MET A 306 -8.58 -14.77 -20.16
N LYS A 307 -9.45 -14.52 -21.14
CA LYS A 307 -10.90 -14.47 -20.93
C LYS A 307 -11.47 -15.82 -20.51
N ALA A 308 -11.06 -16.92 -21.14
CA ALA A 308 -11.51 -18.26 -20.79
C ALA A 308 -11.02 -18.71 -19.41
N THR A 309 -9.86 -18.20 -18.97
CA THR A 309 -9.21 -18.60 -17.71
C THR A 309 -9.52 -17.69 -16.51
N ARG A 310 -10.46 -16.72 -16.63
CA ARG A 310 -10.87 -15.81 -15.54
C ARG A 310 -11.15 -16.50 -14.21
N ARG A 311 -11.86 -17.63 -14.23
CA ARG A 311 -12.18 -18.40 -13.01
C ARG A 311 -10.95 -18.92 -12.29
N TYR A 312 -9.90 -19.30 -13.03
CA TYR A 312 -8.63 -19.74 -12.45
C TYR A 312 -7.84 -18.56 -11.92
N ALA A 313 -7.87 -17.42 -12.61
CA ALA A 313 -7.24 -16.19 -12.15
C ALA A 313 -7.82 -15.71 -10.81
N ILE A 314 -9.14 -15.78 -10.61
CA ILE A 314 -9.78 -15.44 -9.33
C ILE A 314 -9.23 -16.30 -8.19
N VAL A 315 -9.13 -17.61 -8.41
CA VAL A 315 -8.59 -18.55 -7.40
C VAL A 315 -7.11 -18.28 -7.14
N ALA A 316 -6.30 -18.07 -8.19
CA ALA A 316 -4.88 -17.77 -8.06
C ALA A 316 -4.64 -16.46 -7.30
N ILE A 317 -5.44 -15.42 -7.59
CA ILE A 317 -5.38 -14.13 -6.90
C ILE A 317 -5.82 -14.27 -5.44
N ALA A 318 -6.85 -15.07 -5.15
CA ALA A 318 -7.27 -15.32 -3.77
C ALA A 318 -6.18 -16.05 -2.98
N ILE A 319 -5.52 -17.05 -3.57
CA ILE A 319 -4.39 -17.77 -2.95
C ILE A 319 -3.22 -16.80 -2.71
N LEU A 320 -2.88 -15.98 -3.71
CA LEU A 320 -1.80 -15.01 -3.59
C LEU A 320 -2.12 -13.95 -2.53
N ALA A 321 -3.35 -13.45 -2.49
CA ALA A 321 -3.83 -12.54 -1.46
C ALA A 321 -3.69 -13.19 -0.08
N ALA A 322 -4.12 -14.44 0.11
CA ALA A 322 -4.01 -15.15 1.38
C ALA A 322 -2.56 -15.32 1.86
N VAL A 323 -1.61 -15.55 0.93
CA VAL A 323 -0.17 -15.65 1.25
C VAL A 323 0.43 -14.29 1.59
N ILE A 324 -0.02 -13.23 0.93
CA ILE A 324 0.48 -11.87 1.10
C ILE A 324 -0.10 -11.21 2.36
N THR A 325 -1.38 -11.47 2.67
CA THR A 325 -2.08 -10.92 3.83
C THR A 325 -1.47 -11.45 5.11
N PRO A 326 -1.02 -10.57 6.02
CA PRO A 326 -0.45 -10.99 7.30
C PRO A 326 -1.45 -11.72 8.20
N THR A 327 -2.74 -11.40 8.04
CA THR A 327 -3.86 -12.11 8.66
C THR A 327 -4.68 -12.78 7.55
N PRO A 328 -4.75 -14.12 7.52
CA PRO A 328 -5.53 -14.84 6.52
C PRO A 328 -7.02 -14.83 6.89
N ASP A 329 -7.59 -13.65 7.14
CA ASP A 329 -9.02 -13.48 7.37
C ASP A 329 -9.73 -13.13 6.05
N VAL A 330 -10.97 -13.61 5.90
CA VAL A 330 -11.71 -13.53 4.63
C VAL A 330 -11.92 -12.08 4.18
N ALA A 331 -12.14 -11.18 5.13
CA ALA A 331 -12.45 -9.79 4.81
C ALA A 331 -11.23 -9.04 4.29
N THR A 332 -10.08 -9.14 4.95
CA THR A 332 -8.84 -8.54 4.43
C THR A 332 -8.37 -9.21 3.15
N MET A 333 -8.48 -10.55 3.06
CA MET A 333 -8.19 -11.27 1.82
C MET A 333 -9.03 -10.75 0.65
N MET A 334 -10.33 -10.53 0.83
CA MET A 334 -11.22 -9.97 -0.20
C MET A 334 -10.89 -8.51 -0.52
N LEU A 335 -10.62 -7.70 0.50
CA LEU A 335 -10.23 -6.29 0.35
C LEU A 335 -8.93 -6.13 -0.47
N MET A 336 -8.05 -7.12 -0.42
CA MET A 336 -6.81 -7.21 -1.18
C MET A 336 -7.01 -7.84 -2.57
N ALA A 337 -7.77 -8.94 -2.65
CA ALA A 337 -8.01 -9.67 -3.87
C ALA A 337 -8.80 -8.86 -4.91
N VAL A 338 -9.74 -8.01 -4.47
CA VAL A 338 -10.57 -7.20 -5.38
C VAL A 338 -9.72 -6.23 -6.22
N PRO A 339 -8.84 -5.38 -5.64
CA PRO A 339 -7.92 -4.56 -6.43
C PRO A 339 -7.03 -5.37 -7.37
N MET A 340 -6.54 -6.54 -6.93
CA MET A 340 -5.68 -7.39 -7.74
C MET A 340 -6.43 -8.01 -8.94
N TYR A 341 -7.68 -8.41 -8.74
CA TYR A 341 -8.55 -8.87 -9.83
C TYR A 341 -8.86 -7.74 -10.80
N ALA A 342 -9.07 -6.52 -10.31
CA ALA A 342 -9.25 -5.36 -11.17
C ALA A 342 -8.01 -5.09 -12.05
N LEU A 343 -6.80 -5.24 -11.51
CA LEU A 343 -5.55 -5.15 -12.30
C LEU A 343 -5.49 -6.24 -13.37
N TYR A 344 -5.90 -7.47 -13.05
CA TYR A 344 -5.96 -8.55 -14.03
C TYR A 344 -6.97 -8.27 -15.16
N GLU A 345 -8.13 -7.69 -14.84
CA GLU A 345 -9.10 -7.27 -15.85
C GLU A 345 -8.54 -6.16 -16.74
N ILE A 346 -7.77 -5.21 -16.17
CA ILE A 346 -7.03 -4.21 -16.96
C ILE A 346 -6.08 -4.91 -17.95
N CYS A 347 -5.38 -5.96 -17.53
CA CYS A 347 -4.52 -6.73 -18.45
C CYS A 347 -5.31 -7.38 -19.59
N ILE A 348 -6.50 -7.94 -19.32
CA ILE A 348 -7.37 -8.48 -20.36
C ILE A 348 -7.78 -7.40 -21.36
N ILE A 349 -8.14 -6.21 -20.87
CA ILE A 349 -8.51 -5.07 -21.72
C ILE A 349 -7.32 -4.63 -22.58
N LEU A 350 -6.12 -4.52 -22.00
CA LEU A 350 -4.91 -4.17 -22.74
C LEU A 350 -4.56 -5.22 -23.81
N ALA A 351 -4.75 -6.51 -23.51
CA ALA A 351 -4.55 -7.59 -24.48
C ALA A 351 -5.53 -7.49 -25.65
N TRP A 352 -6.82 -7.26 -25.36
CA TRP A 352 -7.83 -7.02 -26.40
C TRP A 352 -7.51 -5.83 -27.29
N MET A 353 -7.10 -4.70 -26.69
CA MET A 353 -6.70 -3.50 -27.43
C MET A 353 -5.50 -3.78 -28.33
N HIS A 354 -4.56 -4.60 -27.87
CA HIS A 354 -3.38 -4.97 -28.64
C HIS A 354 -3.73 -5.84 -29.85
N GLU A 355 -4.45 -6.94 -29.65
CA GLU A 355 -4.87 -7.85 -30.74
C GLU A 355 -5.73 -7.13 -31.79
N ARG A 356 -6.65 -6.27 -31.36
CA ARG A 356 -7.49 -5.48 -32.28
C ARG A 356 -6.64 -4.53 -33.14
N LYS A 357 -5.59 -3.94 -32.56
CA LYS A 357 -4.67 -3.06 -33.29
C LYS A 357 -3.82 -3.83 -34.30
N GLU A 358 -3.38 -5.03 -33.97
CA GLU A 358 -2.64 -5.88 -34.89
C GLU A 358 -3.53 -6.39 -36.03
N ALA A 359 -4.76 -6.82 -35.72
CA ALA A 359 -5.73 -7.21 -36.74
C ALA A 359 -6.07 -6.06 -37.71
N ALA A 360 -6.16 -4.82 -37.23
CA ALA A 360 -6.36 -3.65 -38.08
C ALA A 360 -5.16 -3.40 -39.01
N ARG A 361 -3.92 -3.47 -38.49
CA ARG A 361 -2.71 -3.33 -39.30
C ARG A 361 -2.59 -4.41 -40.37
N ALA A 362 -2.87 -5.66 -40.02
CA ALA A 362 -2.86 -6.76 -40.97
C ALA A 362 -3.89 -6.56 -42.11
N ARG A 363 -5.08 -6.01 -41.80
CA ARG A 363 -6.08 -5.68 -42.82
C ARG A 363 -5.61 -4.54 -43.74
N GLU A 364 -5.00 -3.51 -43.18
CA GLU A 364 -4.43 -2.39 -43.97
C GLU A 364 -3.29 -2.87 -44.88
N GLU A 365 -2.44 -3.78 -44.40
CA GLU A 365 -1.37 -4.39 -45.21
C GLU A 365 -1.92 -5.27 -46.34
N VAL A 366 -2.97 -6.06 -46.06
CA VAL A 366 -3.65 -6.85 -47.09
C VAL A 366 -4.33 -5.94 -48.12
N ALA A 367 -5.03 -4.89 -47.70
CA ALA A 367 -5.67 -3.93 -48.60
C ALA A 367 -4.63 -3.21 -49.47
N ARG A 368 -3.48 -2.81 -48.90
CA ARG A 368 -2.37 -2.22 -49.67
C ARG A 368 -1.80 -3.21 -50.68
N PHE A 369 -1.64 -4.48 -50.29
CA PHE A 369 -1.15 -5.51 -51.21
C PHE A 369 -2.14 -5.79 -52.34
N GLU A 370 -3.45 -5.79 -52.06
CA GLU A 370 -4.50 -5.93 -53.08
C GLU A 370 -4.55 -4.72 -54.03
N GLU A 371 -4.34 -3.49 -53.53
CA GLU A 371 -4.19 -2.28 -54.35
C GLU A 371 -2.94 -2.34 -55.24
N ASP A 372 -1.79 -2.72 -54.68
CA ASP A 372 -0.52 -2.87 -55.42
C ASP A 372 -0.57 -3.99 -56.47
N PHE A 373 -1.39 -5.03 -56.26
CA PHE A 373 -1.58 -6.12 -57.23
C PHE A 373 -2.54 -5.74 -58.36
N ASN A 374 -3.57 -4.93 -58.09
CA ASN A 374 -4.56 -4.50 -59.08
C ASN A 374 -4.09 -3.31 -59.94
N ASN A 375 -3.16 -2.50 -59.43
CA ASN A 375 -2.52 -1.42 -60.17
C ASN A 375 -1.22 -1.99 -60.75
N ASP A 376 -1.10 -2.11 -62.08
CA ASP A 376 -0.10 -2.86 -62.88
C ASP A 376 1.39 -2.45 -62.72
N ASN A 377 1.82 -2.12 -61.49
CA ASN A 377 3.16 -1.70 -61.07
C ASN A 377 3.96 -2.84 -60.43
N SER A 378 3.56 -4.10 -60.68
CA SER A 378 4.30 -5.26 -60.19
C SER A 378 5.69 -5.30 -60.82
N PRO A 379 6.80 -5.34 -60.05
CA PRO A 379 8.14 -5.53 -60.59
C PRO A 379 8.35 -6.92 -61.22
N TYR A 380 7.32 -7.78 -61.21
CA TYR A 380 7.29 -9.10 -61.83
C TYR A 380 6.44 -9.15 -63.12
N ASN A 381 5.81 -8.04 -63.52
CA ASN A 381 5.13 -7.88 -64.81
C ASN A 381 6.09 -7.22 -65.83
N HIS A 382 7.22 -7.87 -66.15
CA HIS A 382 8.02 -7.56 -67.34
C HIS A 382 8.70 -8.81 -67.88
#